data_AF-A0A5N6KK49-F1
#
_entry.id   AF-A0A5N6KK49-F1
#
_cell.length_a   1.000
_cell.length_b   1.000
_cell.length_c   1.000
_cell.angle_alpha   90.00
_cell.angle_beta   90.00
_cell.angle_gamma   90.00
#
_symmetry.space_group_name_H-M   'P 1'
#
loop_
_entity.id
_entity.type
_entity.pdbx_description
1 polymer ?
#
loop_
_entity_poly.entity_id
_entity_poly.type
_entity_poly.pdbx_seq_one_letter_code
_entity_poly.pdbx_strand_id
1 'polypeptide(L)'
;MAKAAQVKLPTWTNGRAVVIGDAGMATFGVGTTLEIESAYILAGELSKIQNSEDIAKALQRYEEVFRPIYRNMESLPPGFSQLAMPQTRWAMWIRVSIIWTVSKTKIHKLLSDDQGGSDHKLPEYEWIDK
;
A
#
# COMPACT_ATOMS: atom_id res chain seq x y z
N MET A 1 19.63 -6.97 -14.22
CA MET A 1 18.28 -6.51 -14.58
C MET A 1 17.54 -6.19 -13.29
N ALA A 2 16.89 -5.02 -13.20
CA ALA A 2 16.05 -4.70 -12.06
C ALA A 2 14.81 -5.59 -12.12
N LYS A 3 14.60 -6.41 -11.08
CA LYS A 3 13.40 -7.24 -10.90
C LYS A 3 12.47 -6.52 -9.94
N ALA A 4 11.19 -6.52 -10.28
CA ALA A 4 10.14 -5.89 -9.52
C ALA A 4 8.96 -6.85 -9.50
N ALA A 5 8.33 -7.00 -8.33
CA ALA A 5 7.19 -7.87 -8.14
C ALA A 5 6.17 -7.18 -7.23
N GLN A 6 4.91 -7.54 -7.41
CA GLN A 6 3.79 -7.14 -6.57
C GLN A 6 3.14 -8.41 -6.04
N VAL A 7 2.78 -8.43 -4.77
CA VAL A 7 2.12 -9.59 -4.14
C VAL A 7 0.62 -9.34 -4.12
N LYS A 8 -0.15 -10.23 -4.74
CA LYS A 8 -1.63 -10.18 -4.80
C LYS A 8 -2.21 -11.50 -4.33
N LEU A 9 -2.88 -11.47 -3.17
CA LEU A 9 -3.57 -12.64 -2.63
C LEU A 9 -5.09 -12.47 -2.78
N PRO A 10 -5.83 -13.55 -3.11
CA PRO A 10 -7.29 -13.52 -3.18
C PRO A 10 -7.92 -13.32 -1.79
N THR A 11 -7.29 -13.90 -0.75
CA THR A 11 -7.63 -13.74 0.66
C THR A 11 -6.36 -13.52 1.48
N TRP A 12 -6.44 -12.74 2.55
CA TRP A 12 -5.30 -12.51 3.47
C TRP A 12 -5.41 -13.31 4.76
N THR A 13 -6.60 -13.84 5.02
CA THR A 13 -6.96 -14.51 6.26
C THR A 13 -7.23 -15.99 6.04
N ASN A 14 -6.87 -16.81 7.03
CA ASN A 14 -7.18 -18.23 7.09
C ASN A 14 -7.34 -18.68 8.54
N GLY A 15 -8.59 -18.85 8.98
CA GLY A 15 -8.91 -19.21 10.36
C GLY A 15 -8.38 -18.16 11.34
N ARG A 16 -7.35 -18.51 12.12
CA ARG A 16 -6.73 -17.65 13.14
C ARG A 16 -5.44 -16.97 12.68
N ALA A 17 -5.10 -17.09 11.40
CA ALA A 17 -3.90 -16.50 10.82
C ALA A 17 -4.25 -15.41 9.80
N VAL A 18 -3.44 -14.36 9.76
CA VAL A 18 -3.50 -13.28 8.78
C VAL A 18 -2.11 -12.94 8.30
N VAL A 19 -1.99 -12.60 7.01
CA VAL A 19 -0.75 -12.08 6.42
C VAL A 19 -0.92 -10.58 6.21
N ILE A 20 0.05 -9.80 6.69
CA ILE A 20 0.12 -8.35 6.53
C ILE A 20 1.53 -7.93 6.08
N GLY A 21 1.68 -6.66 5.71
CA GLY A 21 2.94 -6.12 5.19
C GLY A 21 3.31 -6.70 3.82
N ASP A 22 4.59 -6.60 3.47
CA ASP A 22 5.10 -7.05 2.17
C ASP A 22 4.85 -8.55 1.89
N ALA A 23 4.62 -9.36 2.92
CA ALA A 23 4.30 -10.77 2.78
C ALA A 23 2.96 -11.03 2.04
N GLY A 24 2.01 -10.11 2.11
CA GLY A 24 0.67 -10.26 1.49
C GLY A 24 0.25 -9.10 0.58
N MET A 25 0.98 -7.99 0.63
CA MET A 25 0.57 -6.72 0.04
C MET A 25 1.75 -5.84 -0.41
N ALA A 26 2.89 -6.44 -0.75
CA ALA A 26 4.01 -5.73 -1.36
C ALA A 26 3.59 -5.02 -2.65
N THR A 27 3.83 -3.71 -2.71
CA THR A 27 3.44 -2.83 -3.83
C THR A 27 4.49 -1.74 -4.08
N PHE A 28 4.26 -0.88 -5.07
CA PHE A 28 5.19 0.17 -5.46
C PHE A 28 4.74 1.54 -4.93
N GLY A 29 5.64 2.25 -4.25
CA GLY A 29 5.45 3.66 -3.86
C GLY A 29 4.54 3.92 -2.65
N VAL A 30 3.61 3.01 -2.33
CA VAL A 30 2.62 3.17 -1.23
C VAL A 30 2.67 2.06 -0.18
N GLY A 31 3.68 1.19 -0.21
CA GLY A 31 3.78 0.01 0.65
C GLY A 31 3.76 0.35 2.15
N THR A 32 4.58 1.32 2.57
CA THR A 32 4.67 1.72 3.99
C THR A 32 3.37 2.30 4.52
N THR A 33 2.68 3.15 3.74
CA THR A 33 1.37 3.70 4.14
C THR A 33 0.36 2.59 4.33
N LEU A 34 0.24 1.69 3.36
CA LEU A 34 -0.66 0.54 3.44
C LEU A 34 -0.32 -0.38 4.62
N GLU A 35 0.96 -0.60 4.91
CA GLU A 35 1.40 -1.42 6.02
C GLU A 35 0.97 -0.84 7.37
N ILE A 36 1.15 0.47 7.56
CA ILE A 36 0.72 1.17 8.78
C ILE A 36 -0.80 1.12 8.92
N GLU A 37 -1.55 1.43 7.86
CA GLU A 37 -3.02 1.38 7.86
C GLU A 37 -3.55 -0.03 8.12
N SER A 38 -2.93 -1.03 7.50
CA SER A 38 -3.25 -2.44 7.71
C SER A 38 -3.03 -2.85 9.17
N ALA A 39 -1.90 -2.48 9.76
CA ALA A 39 -1.61 -2.79 11.16
C ALA A 39 -2.59 -2.10 12.11
N TYR A 40 -2.96 -0.85 11.82
CA TYR A 40 -3.95 -0.10 12.59
C TYR A 40 -5.33 -0.77 12.57
N ILE A 41 -5.85 -1.08 11.38
CA ILE A 41 -7.16 -1.73 11.22
C ILE A 41 -7.14 -3.12 11.82
N LEU A 42 -6.06 -3.89 11.63
CA LEU A 42 -5.93 -5.21 12.25
C LEU A 42 -5.98 -5.12 13.77
N ALA A 43 -5.20 -4.24 14.38
CA ALA A 43 -5.19 -4.04 15.82
C ALA A 43 -6.57 -3.61 16.35
N GLY A 44 -7.27 -2.75 15.60
CA GLY A 44 -8.60 -2.28 15.97
C GLY A 44 -9.69 -3.34 15.85
N GLU A 45 -9.63 -4.23 14.86
CA GLU A 45 -10.57 -5.35 14.79
C GLU A 45 -10.27 -6.42 15.86
N LEU A 46 -8.99 -6.63 16.18
CA LEU A 46 -8.59 -7.53 17.27
C LEU A 46 -8.96 -7.00 18.66
N SER A 47 -8.96 -5.69 18.89
CA SER A 47 -9.33 -5.10 20.20
C SER A 47 -10.80 -5.32 20.57
N LYS A 48 -11.67 -5.60 19.59
CA LYS A 48 -13.10 -5.88 19.78
C LYS A 48 -13.38 -7.31 20.25
N ILE A 49 -12.37 -8.18 20.28
CA ILE A 49 -12.54 -9.60 20.63
C ILE A 49 -12.79 -9.74 22.13
N GLN A 50 -13.80 -10.53 22.49
CA GLN A 50 -14.05 -10.90 23.88
C GLN A 50 -13.55 -12.32 24.17
N ASN A 51 -13.68 -13.23 23.20
CA ASN A 51 -13.29 -14.63 23.36
C ASN A 51 -12.37 -15.09 22.23
N SER A 52 -11.54 -16.09 22.50
CA SER A 52 -10.63 -16.66 21.49
C SER A 52 -11.34 -17.19 20.23
N GLU A 53 -12.62 -17.53 20.31
CA GLU A 53 -13.44 -17.99 19.18
C GLU A 53 -13.74 -16.87 18.16
N ASP A 54 -13.69 -15.61 18.60
CA ASP A 54 -14.00 -14.45 17.74
C ASP A 54 -12.84 -14.07 16.80
N ILE A 55 -11.63 -14.62 17.01
CA ILE A 55 -10.43 -14.26 16.24
C ILE A 55 -10.67 -14.39 14.73
N ALA A 56 -11.22 -15.52 14.27
CA ALA A 56 -11.44 -15.73 12.84
C ALA A 56 -12.40 -14.70 12.23
N LYS A 57 -13.43 -14.32 12.99
CA LYS A 57 -14.41 -13.31 12.58
C LYS A 57 -13.80 -11.90 12.57
N ALA A 58 -12.96 -11.57 13.54
CA ALA A 58 -12.24 -10.30 13.59
C ALA A 58 -11.26 -10.16 12.41
N LEU A 59 -10.53 -11.22 12.07
CA LEU A 59 -9.64 -11.22 10.91
C LEU A 59 -10.44 -11.04 9.60
N GLN A 60 -11.59 -11.71 9.46
CA GLN A 60 -12.47 -11.51 8.32
C GLN A 60 -12.94 -10.05 8.21
N ARG A 61 -13.33 -9.43 9.32
CA ARG A 61 -13.70 -8.00 9.36
C ARG A 61 -12.55 -7.08 8.97
N TYR A 62 -11.34 -7.37 9.44
CA TYR A 62 -10.13 -6.65 9.01
C TYR A 62 -10.01 -6.68 7.48
N GLU A 63 -10.19 -7.86 6.88
CA GLU A 63 -10.10 -8.01 5.43
C GLU A 63 -11.20 -7.25 4.70
N GLU A 64 -12.44 -7.29 5.19
CA GLU A 64 -13.58 -6.55 4.63
C GLU A 64 -13.37 -5.02 4.66
N VAL A 65 -12.81 -4.50 5.75
CA VAL A 65 -12.54 -3.07 5.94
C VAL A 65 -11.33 -2.60 5.13
N PHE A 66 -10.26 -3.39 5.12
CA PHE A 66 -8.99 -2.98 4.51
C PHE A 66 -8.93 -3.23 2.99
N ARG A 67 -9.67 -4.22 2.47
CA ARG A 67 -9.65 -4.57 1.03
C ARG A 67 -9.95 -3.39 0.10
N PRO A 68 -10.97 -2.54 0.34
CA PRO A 68 -11.24 -1.38 -0.52
C PRO A 68 -10.11 -0.35 -0.51
N ILE A 69 -9.53 -0.08 0.66
CA ILE A 69 -8.40 0.84 0.84
C ILE A 69 -7.20 0.36 0.02
N TYR A 70 -6.83 -0.91 0.21
CA TYR A 70 -5.76 -1.55 -0.55
C TYR A 70 -5.99 -1.49 -2.06
N ARG A 71 -7.19 -1.82 -2.54
CA ARG A 71 -7.51 -1.81 -3.98
C ARG A 71 -7.37 -0.42 -4.60
N ASN A 72 -7.72 0.62 -3.85
CA ASN A 72 -7.59 1.99 -4.33
C ASN A 72 -6.12 2.42 -4.43
N MET A 73 -5.29 2.12 -3.42
CA MET A 73 -3.89 2.56 -3.38
C MET A 73 -2.95 1.68 -4.20
N GLU A 74 -3.21 0.37 -4.30
CA GLU A 74 -2.41 -0.58 -5.08
C GLU A 74 -2.57 -0.35 -6.60
N SER A 75 -3.66 0.27 -7.02
CA SER A 75 -3.97 0.45 -8.43
C SER A 75 -2.91 1.29 -9.14
N LEU A 76 -2.16 0.65 -10.03
CA LEU A 76 -1.15 1.31 -10.86
C LEU A 76 -1.67 1.49 -12.28
N PRO A 77 -1.38 2.64 -12.92
CA PRO A 77 -1.76 2.85 -14.30
C PRO A 77 -1.08 1.82 -15.23
N PRO A 78 -1.73 1.41 -16.33
CA PRO A 78 -1.15 0.50 -17.31
C PRO A 78 0.24 0.99 -17.77
N GLY A 79 1.24 0.10 -17.73
CA GLY A 79 2.61 0.43 -18.14
C GLY A 79 3.47 1.15 -17.10
N PHE A 80 2.95 1.40 -15.88
CA PHE A 80 3.72 2.03 -14.79
C PHE A 80 5.07 1.33 -14.55
N SER A 81 5.10 0.00 -14.46
CA SER A 81 6.32 -0.77 -14.22
C SER A 81 7.38 -0.56 -15.30
N GLN A 82 6.98 -0.42 -16.58
CA GLN A 82 7.91 -0.22 -17.68
C GLN A 82 8.50 1.20 -17.70
N LEU A 83 7.70 2.20 -17.30
CA LEU A 83 8.13 3.60 -17.16
C LEU A 83 9.03 3.78 -15.93
N ALA A 84 8.62 3.21 -14.79
CA ALA A 84 9.34 3.31 -13.52
C ALA A 84 10.57 2.39 -13.46
N MET A 85 10.62 1.30 -14.23
CA MET A 85 11.75 0.35 -14.27
C MET A 85 12.07 -0.09 -15.72
N PRO A 86 12.56 0.82 -16.58
CA PRO A 86 12.88 0.51 -17.96
C PRO A 86 14.03 -0.49 -18.06
N GLN A 87 13.90 -1.48 -18.95
CA GLN A 87 14.87 -2.57 -19.10
C GLN A 87 15.91 -2.34 -20.20
N THR A 88 15.77 -1.27 -21.01
CA THR A 88 16.70 -0.98 -22.12
C THR A 88 17.64 0.19 -21.79
N ARG A 89 18.88 0.13 -22.30
CA ARG A 89 19.90 1.18 -22.05
C ARG A 89 19.45 2.56 -22.52
N TRP A 90 18.78 2.62 -23.67
CA TRP A 90 18.29 3.88 -24.22
C TRP A 90 17.11 4.45 -23.42
N ALA A 91 16.16 3.61 -22.97
CA ALA A 91 15.06 4.08 -22.13
C ALA A 91 15.55 4.55 -20.75
N MET A 92 16.54 3.86 -20.15
CA MET A 92 17.19 4.33 -18.92
C MET A 92 17.85 5.70 -19.13
N TRP A 93 18.58 5.88 -20.23
CA TRP A 93 19.22 7.15 -20.57
C TRP A 93 18.18 8.27 -20.73
N ILE A 94 17.12 8.06 -21.51
CA ILE A 94 16.02 9.04 -21.67
C ILE A 94 15.44 9.43 -20.30
N ARG A 95 15.07 8.44 -19.48
CA ARG A 95 14.45 8.69 -18.18
C ARG A 95 15.35 9.54 -17.28
N VAL A 96 16.63 9.19 -17.18
CA VAL A 96 17.60 9.93 -16.37
C VAL A 96 17.82 11.33 -16.92
N SER A 97 17.90 11.51 -18.25
CA SER A 97 18.01 12.82 -18.89
C SER A 97 16.80 13.72 -18.60
N ILE A 98 15.58 13.17 -18.66
CA ILE A 98 14.34 13.90 -18.32
C ILE A 98 14.37 14.32 -16.85
N ILE A 99 14.61 13.38 -15.93
CA ILE A 99 14.67 13.65 -14.49
C ILE A 99 15.71 14.74 -14.20
N TRP A 100 16.92 14.60 -14.74
CA TRP A 100 17.99 15.57 -14.56
C TRP A 100 17.59 16.97 -15.06
N THR A 101 16.95 17.05 -16.22
CA THR A 101 16.49 18.32 -16.82
C THR A 101 15.41 18.98 -15.95
N VAL A 102 14.41 18.22 -15.49
CA VAL A 102 13.33 18.73 -14.62
C VAL A 102 13.89 19.17 -13.25
N SER A 103 14.84 18.42 -12.68
CA SER A 103 15.51 18.79 -11.43
C SER A 103 16.33 20.07 -11.58
N LYS A 104 17.09 20.22 -12.69
CA LYS A 104 17.92 21.41 -12.94
C LYS A 104 17.09 22.67 -13.20
N THR A 105 15.99 22.54 -13.93
CA THR A 105 15.13 23.67 -14.30
C THR A 105 14.12 24.05 -13.20
N LYS A 106 14.02 23.26 -12.12
CA LYS A 106 13.06 23.43 -11.02
C LYS A 106 11.59 23.48 -11.46
N ILE A 107 11.27 22.94 -12.65
CA ILE A 107 9.91 22.87 -13.18
C ILE A 107 8.98 22.06 -12.25
N HIS A 108 9.52 21.14 -11.46
CA HIS A 108 8.76 20.41 -10.44
C HIS A 108 8.04 21.33 -9.43
N LYS A 109 8.50 22.58 -9.22
CA LYS A 109 7.82 23.55 -8.34
C LYS A 109 6.53 24.13 -8.92
N LEU A 110 6.29 23.95 -10.22
CA LEU A 110 5.05 24.34 -10.89
C LEU A 110 4.03 23.20 -10.92
N LEU A 111 4.46 21.99 -10.58
CA LEU A 111 3.54 20.88 -10.34
C LEU A 111 2.98 21.05 -8.92
N SER A 112 1.68 20.83 -8.77
CA SER A 112 1.03 20.77 -7.47
C SER A 112 1.74 19.73 -6.61
N ASP A 113 2.03 20.09 -5.36
CA ASP A 113 2.56 19.14 -4.38
C ASP A 113 1.42 18.19 -4.00
N ASP A 114 1.29 17.11 -4.74
CA ASP A 114 0.39 16.02 -4.41
C ASP A 114 1.06 15.27 -3.24
N GLN A 115 0.87 15.79 -2.03
CA GLN A 115 1.14 15.02 -0.83
C GLN A 115 0.26 13.78 -0.94
N GLY A 116 0.87 12.62 -1.22
CA GLY A 116 0.21 11.33 -1.38
C GLY A 116 -0.45 10.80 -0.10
N GLY A 117 -1.06 11.68 0.69
CA GLY A 117 -2.05 11.38 1.70
C GLY A 117 -3.37 11.13 0.99
N SER A 118 -3.70 9.87 0.88
CA SER A 118 -4.99 9.41 0.42
C SER A 118 -6.10 9.86 1.39
N ASP A 119 -7.11 10.56 0.87
CA ASP A 119 -8.20 11.20 1.61
C ASP A 119 -9.24 10.20 2.20
N HIS A 120 -8.86 8.94 2.41
CA HIS A 120 -9.76 7.95 3.02
C HIS A 120 -9.69 8.00 4.54
N LYS A 121 -10.87 8.11 5.16
CA LYS A 121 -10.98 8.09 6.61
C LYS A 121 -10.74 6.67 7.13
N LEU A 122 -9.79 6.55 8.06
CA LEU A 122 -9.61 5.33 8.82
C LEU A 122 -10.77 5.16 9.83
N PRO A 123 -11.20 3.92 10.10
CA PRO A 123 -12.21 3.65 11.12
C PRO A 123 -11.70 4.06 12.51
N GLU A 124 -12.58 4.61 13.34
CA GLU A 124 -12.26 4.92 14.73
C GLU A 124 -12.46 3.68 15.60
N TYR A 125 -11.52 3.45 16.50
CA TYR A 125 -11.54 2.35 17.45
C TYR A 125 -11.45 2.88 18.88
N GLU A 126 -12.21 2.28 19.80
CA GLU A 126 -12.08 2.54 21.23
C GLU A 126 -10.84 1.84 21.76
N TRP A 127 -9.74 2.57 21.82
CA TRP A 127 -8.50 2.07 22.40
C TRP A 127 -8.59 2.08 23.92
N ILE A 128 -8.07 1.02 24.56
CA ILE A 128 -7.98 0.96 26.01
C ILE A 128 -6.80 1.84 26.43
N ASP A 129 -7.09 3.00 27.01
CA ASP A 129 -6.09 3.81 27.69
C ASP A 129 -5.53 3.01 28.87
N LYS A 130 -4.20 2.88 28.92
CA LYS A 130 -3.49 2.12 29.97
C LYS A 130 -3.43 2.88 31.29
#